data_AF-A0A7C1SXK1-F1
#
_entry.id   AF-A0A7C1SXK1-F1
#
_cell.length_a   1.000
_cell.length_b   1.000
_cell.length_c   1.000
_cell.angle_alpha   90.00
_cell.angle_beta   90.00
_cell.angle_gamma   90.00
#
_symmetry.space_group_name_H-M   'P 1'
#
loop_
_entity.id
_entity.type
_entity.pdbx_description
1 polymer ?
#
loop_
_entity_poly.entity_id
_entity_poly.type
_entity_poly.pdbx_seq_one_letter_code
_entity_poly.pdbx_strand_id
1 'polypeptide(L)'
;MRSWMVRGLLMGLLLSGSSSFAQRLITMEIQGFSRLRLSGDGRVVLDGSGNIWIWAEQTGWLYIRADGGLARRWEEGMRVHTFGISYDGAVIVGDDRSRTQPYPEGQAFRWRLGVGVEYLAAPPNSWLYTVAMATSWDGRVIYGYGALSPIRWRSWRWQDGTAIELPLSYVWACSADGSCVLGQSGFDVRWCEDMGISGPGGHDISADGRIVVGGDWRWVEGRGFERIIPPQYRGTAFTVSGDGRIVGGVYHRSREDWDLEPWAFIWREGIGFEDLTQKYAGLLSEGAQLEEVHDISADGRYLLVVGTRPNPRWGRDGFIGIIDTRVTGDVDGNECVDDGDLLRVLFAFGQVGSGLPEDVDEDGMVWDSDLVLVLQHFGRGCR
;
A
#
# COMPACT_ATOMS: atom_id res chain seq x y z
N MET A 1 23.70 11.06 43.08
CA MET A 1 23.38 11.96 41.95
C MET A 1 23.57 11.16 40.69
N ARG A 2 22.47 10.81 40.00
CA ARG A 2 22.44 9.84 38.90
C ARG A 2 22.78 10.55 37.59
N SER A 3 23.84 10.07 36.93
CA SER A 3 24.25 10.45 35.58
C SER A 3 23.33 9.78 34.56
N TRP A 4 22.75 10.57 33.66
CA TRP A 4 21.93 10.09 32.54
C TRP A 4 22.85 9.81 31.35
N MET A 5 23.01 8.53 31.01
CA MET A 5 23.55 8.13 29.71
C MET A 5 22.44 8.26 28.67
N VAL A 6 22.57 9.23 27.78
CA VAL A 6 21.85 9.26 26.50
C VAL A 6 22.47 8.16 25.63
N ARG A 7 21.73 7.07 25.40
CA ARG A 7 22.08 6.08 24.37
C ARG A 7 21.54 6.58 23.04
N GLY A 8 22.39 7.24 22.26
CA GLY A 8 22.21 7.30 20.81
C GLY A 8 22.45 5.90 20.24
N LEU A 9 21.46 5.34 19.56
CA LEU A 9 21.68 4.14 18.75
C LEU A 9 22.39 4.59 17.48
N LEU A 10 23.69 4.31 17.44
CA LEU A 10 24.51 4.36 16.25
C LEU A 10 24.01 3.32 15.25
N MET A 11 23.69 3.83 14.06
CA MET A 11 23.61 3.11 12.79
C MET A 11 24.95 2.40 12.57
N GLY A 12 24.96 1.08 12.70
CA GLY A 12 26.12 0.24 12.44
C GLY A 12 25.99 -0.37 11.06
N LEU A 13 26.80 0.11 10.10
CA LEU A 13 27.08 -0.58 8.85
C LEU A 13 27.45 -2.04 9.15
N LEU A 14 26.64 -2.96 8.66
CA LEU A 14 27.05 -4.33 8.37
C LEU A 14 26.96 -4.51 6.86
N LEU A 15 28.10 -4.25 6.20
CA LEU A 15 28.38 -4.81 4.88
C LEU A 15 28.44 -6.34 5.04
N SER A 16 27.31 -6.99 4.79
CA SER A 16 27.29 -8.43 4.60
C SER A 16 26.17 -8.82 3.65
N GLY A 17 26.56 -9.39 2.51
CA GLY A 17 25.71 -10.28 1.74
C GLY A 17 25.41 -9.76 0.35
N SER A 18 26.22 -10.21 -0.60
CA SER A 18 25.94 -10.27 -2.02
C SER A 18 24.46 -10.55 -2.31
N SER A 19 23.75 -9.58 -2.84
CA SER A 19 22.43 -9.78 -3.44
C SER A 19 22.50 -9.34 -4.89
N SER A 20 22.30 -10.29 -5.81
CA SER A 20 22.05 -9.97 -7.20
C SER A 20 20.69 -9.29 -7.28
N PHE A 21 20.65 -7.97 -7.48
CA PHE A 21 19.43 -7.16 -7.40
C PHE A 21 18.61 -7.12 -8.69
N ALA A 22 18.44 -8.28 -9.34
CA ALA A 22 17.40 -8.44 -10.35
C ALA A 22 16.00 -8.32 -9.70
N GLN A 23 14.96 -8.19 -10.52
CA GLN A 23 13.57 -8.37 -10.07
C GLN A 23 13.48 -9.59 -9.14
N ARG A 24 12.69 -9.48 -8.07
CA ARG A 24 12.63 -10.52 -7.04
C ARG A 24 11.23 -10.67 -6.46
N LEU A 25 10.93 -11.89 -6.03
CA LEU A 25 9.76 -12.21 -5.23
C LEU A 25 10.20 -12.41 -3.77
N ILE A 26 9.69 -11.58 -2.88
CA ILE A 26 9.94 -11.66 -1.44
C ILE A 26 8.70 -12.28 -0.79
N THR A 27 8.77 -13.56 -0.46
CA THR A 27 7.64 -14.27 0.15
C THR A 27 7.54 -14.02 1.64
N MET A 28 6.34 -13.74 2.13
CA MET A 28 6.03 -13.62 3.55
C MET A 28 5.46 -14.94 4.08
N GLU A 29 6.01 -15.44 5.18
CA GLU A 29 5.37 -16.53 5.92
C GLU A 29 4.20 -15.98 6.74
N ILE A 30 2.99 -16.48 6.50
CA ILE A 30 1.76 -15.95 7.11
C ILE A 30 0.87 -17.10 7.60
N GLN A 31 0.23 -16.88 8.75
CA GLN A 31 -0.90 -17.67 9.23
C GLN A 31 -2.13 -16.75 9.41
N GLY A 32 -3.07 -16.78 8.45
CA GLY A 32 -4.46 -16.36 8.69
C GLY A 32 -4.76 -14.86 8.81
N PHE A 33 -4.16 -14.00 7.98
CA PHE A 33 -4.53 -12.57 7.95
C PHE A 33 -5.67 -12.26 6.98
N SER A 34 -6.46 -11.22 7.30
CA SER A 34 -7.76 -10.95 6.68
C SER A 34 -7.81 -9.72 5.77
N ARG A 35 -6.88 -8.76 5.94
CA ARG A 35 -6.76 -7.53 5.15
C ARG A 35 -5.32 -7.05 5.16
N LEU A 36 -4.72 -6.85 3.99
CA LEU A 36 -3.34 -6.37 3.87
C LEU A 36 -3.33 -4.97 3.27
N ARG A 37 -2.34 -4.17 3.65
CA ARG A 37 -2.05 -2.85 3.05
C ARG A 37 -0.55 -2.69 2.90
N LEU A 38 -0.14 -2.05 1.82
CA LEU A 38 1.24 -1.67 1.57
C LEU A 38 1.43 -0.18 1.85
N SER A 39 2.54 0.19 2.50
CA SER A 39 2.93 1.59 2.62
C SER A 39 3.26 2.19 1.25
N GLY A 40 3.13 3.51 1.11
CA GLY A 40 3.39 4.20 -0.15
C GLY A 40 4.82 4.04 -0.67
N ASP A 41 5.81 3.91 0.21
CA ASP A 41 7.21 3.60 -0.12
C ASP A 41 7.44 2.10 -0.43
N GLY A 42 6.41 1.27 -0.26
CA GLY A 42 6.41 -0.15 -0.53
C GLY A 42 7.17 -1.01 0.47
N ARG A 43 7.65 -0.47 1.60
CA ARG A 43 8.57 -1.16 2.53
C ARG A 43 7.89 -1.83 3.73
N VAL A 44 6.68 -1.40 4.05
CA VAL A 44 5.92 -1.87 5.22
C VAL A 44 4.60 -2.48 4.76
N VAL A 45 4.33 -3.72 5.18
CA VAL A 45 3.02 -4.35 5.02
C VAL A 45 2.30 -4.33 6.36
N LEU A 46 1.08 -3.84 6.38
CA LEU A 46 0.18 -3.84 7.53
C LEU A 46 -0.89 -4.90 7.33
N ASP A 47 -1.16 -5.71 8.36
CA ASP A 47 -2.34 -6.55 8.41
C ASP A 47 -3.49 -5.86 9.16
N GLY A 48 -4.69 -6.44 9.08
CA GLY A 48 -5.88 -5.92 9.77
C GLY A 48 -5.90 -6.08 11.30
N SER A 49 -4.89 -6.72 11.89
CA SER A 49 -4.79 -7.02 13.33
C SER A 49 -3.73 -6.18 14.05
N GLY A 50 -3.13 -5.21 13.37
CA GLY A 50 -2.06 -4.36 13.89
C GLY A 50 -0.66 -5.00 13.82
N ASN A 51 -0.49 -6.05 13.03
CA ASN A 51 0.80 -6.62 12.70
C ASN A 51 1.40 -5.86 11.52
N ILE A 52 2.69 -5.56 11.61
CA ILE A 52 3.46 -4.96 10.53
C ILE A 52 4.61 -5.87 10.12
N TRP A 53 4.94 -5.87 8.83
CA TRP A 53 6.10 -6.56 8.29
C TRP A 53 6.98 -5.54 7.57
N ILE A 54 8.21 -5.37 8.05
CA ILE A 54 9.21 -4.47 7.46
C ILE A 54 10.22 -5.34 6.73
N TRP A 55 10.08 -5.44 5.42
CA TRP A 55 10.89 -6.37 4.64
C TRP A 55 12.23 -5.79 4.22
N ALA A 56 12.30 -4.48 4.08
CA ALA A 56 13.55 -3.77 3.81
C ALA A 56 14.58 -4.04 4.92
N GLU A 57 14.13 -4.13 6.18
CA GLU A 57 14.97 -4.46 7.33
C GLU A 57 15.02 -5.97 7.66
N GLN A 58 14.35 -6.82 6.88
CA GLN A 58 14.26 -8.27 7.09
C GLN A 58 13.78 -8.66 8.51
N THR A 59 12.89 -7.87 9.12
CA THR A 59 12.54 -8.04 10.55
C THR A 59 11.52 -9.13 10.82
N GLY A 60 10.71 -9.51 9.83
CA GLY A 60 9.53 -10.34 10.02
C GLY A 60 8.35 -9.55 10.62
N TRP A 61 7.28 -10.26 10.98
CA TRP A 61 6.08 -9.67 11.57
C TRP A 61 6.34 -9.15 12.99
N LEU A 62 5.85 -7.94 13.26
CA LEU A 62 5.94 -7.23 14.53
C LEU A 62 4.55 -6.70 14.91
N TYR A 63 4.30 -6.56 16.20
CA TYR A 63 3.06 -6.03 16.75
C TYR A 63 3.25 -4.57 17.15
N ILE A 64 2.30 -3.69 16.81
CA ILE A 64 2.32 -2.31 17.30
C ILE A 64 2.03 -2.25 18.80
N ARG A 65 2.73 -1.40 19.53
CA ARG A 65 2.54 -1.18 20.97
C ARG A 65 1.89 0.17 21.24
N ALA A 66 1.14 0.28 22.34
CA ALA A 66 0.44 1.53 22.67
C ALA A 66 1.37 2.74 22.89
N ASP A 67 2.63 2.51 23.24
CA ASP A 67 3.66 3.55 23.44
C ASP A 67 4.40 3.95 22.15
N GLY A 68 4.01 3.39 21.00
CA GLY A 68 4.63 3.68 19.70
C GLY A 68 5.78 2.76 19.36
N GLY A 69 6.15 1.85 20.26
CA GLY A 69 7.13 0.82 19.98
C GLY A 69 6.57 -0.32 19.12
N LEU A 70 7.48 -1.20 18.69
CA LEU A 70 7.18 -2.46 18.03
C LEU A 70 7.57 -3.62 18.95
N ALA A 71 6.83 -4.72 18.90
CA ALA A 71 7.09 -5.92 19.68
C ALA A 71 7.15 -7.16 18.78
N ARG A 72 7.93 -8.18 19.21
CA ARG A 72 7.88 -9.52 18.58
C ARG A 72 6.85 -10.44 19.25
N ARG A 73 6.43 -10.09 20.47
CA ARG A 73 5.49 -10.86 21.27
C ARG A 73 4.11 -10.23 21.18
N TRP A 74 3.12 -11.05 20.84
CA TRP A 74 1.74 -10.59 20.67
C TRP A 74 1.12 -10.05 21.96
N GLU A 75 1.61 -10.48 23.13
CA GLU A 75 1.14 -10.02 24.44
C GLU A 75 1.53 -8.56 24.73
N GLU A 76 2.61 -8.08 24.12
CA GLU A 76 3.08 -6.70 24.26
C GLU A 76 2.38 -5.77 23.25
N GLY A 77 1.74 -6.35 22.24
CA GLY A 77 1.03 -5.67 21.18
C GLY A 77 -0.35 -5.16 21.59
N MET A 78 -0.83 -4.17 20.84
CA MET A 78 -2.21 -3.71 20.93
C MET A 78 -3.16 -4.74 20.33
N ARG A 79 -4.34 -4.91 20.94
CA ARG A 79 -5.45 -5.70 20.38
C ARG A 79 -6.45 -4.78 19.71
N VAL A 80 -6.15 -4.42 18.47
CA VAL A 80 -6.91 -3.43 17.70
C VAL A 80 -7.17 -3.94 16.28
N HIS A 81 -8.09 -3.27 15.57
CA HIS A 81 -8.20 -3.43 14.14
C HIS A 81 -7.56 -2.25 13.44
N THR A 82 -6.85 -2.52 12.36
CA THR A 82 -6.13 -1.53 11.56
C THR A 82 -6.60 -1.58 10.12
N PHE A 83 -6.64 -0.41 9.46
CA PHE A 83 -7.21 -0.30 8.11
C PHE A 83 -6.37 0.54 7.16
N GLY A 84 -5.69 1.58 7.65
CA GLY A 84 -4.91 2.50 6.83
C GLY A 84 -3.49 2.71 7.37
N ILE A 85 -2.57 3.01 6.46
CA ILE A 85 -1.15 3.21 6.71
C ILE A 85 -0.63 4.42 5.90
N SER A 86 0.31 5.19 6.46
CA SER A 86 0.96 6.32 5.79
C SER A 86 1.97 5.86 4.73
N TYR A 87 2.53 6.82 4.00
CA TYR A 87 3.51 6.57 2.94
C TYR A 87 4.72 5.79 3.42
N ASP A 88 5.26 6.13 4.59
CA ASP A 88 6.45 5.53 5.21
C ASP A 88 6.13 4.44 6.24
N GLY A 89 4.84 4.12 6.43
CA GLY A 89 4.38 3.21 7.47
C GLY A 89 4.52 3.70 8.91
N ALA A 90 4.89 4.96 9.15
CA ALA A 90 5.06 5.52 10.49
C ALA A 90 3.72 5.88 11.16
N VAL A 91 2.63 6.02 10.40
CA VAL A 91 1.29 6.31 10.91
C VAL A 91 0.32 5.21 10.49
N ILE A 92 -0.42 4.68 11.47
CA ILE A 92 -1.42 3.62 11.27
C ILE A 92 -2.75 4.08 11.88
N VAL A 93 -3.85 3.82 11.18
CA VAL A 93 -5.19 4.18 11.65
C VAL A 93 -6.10 2.96 11.76
N GLY A 94 -7.01 3.03 12.73
CA GLY A 94 -7.81 1.87 13.11
C GLY A 94 -8.94 2.17 14.08
N ASP A 95 -9.53 1.10 14.63
CA ASP A 95 -10.45 1.16 15.75
C ASP A 95 -10.06 0.23 16.90
N ASP A 96 -10.31 0.71 18.12
CA ASP A 96 -10.16 -0.07 19.36
C ASP A 96 -11.55 -0.40 19.93
N ARG A 97 -12.00 -1.64 19.73
CA ARG A 97 -13.32 -2.13 20.20
C ARG A 97 -13.40 -2.37 21.70
N SER A 98 -12.28 -2.30 22.42
CA SER A 98 -12.28 -2.52 23.86
C SER A 98 -12.72 -1.28 24.67
N ARG A 99 -12.76 -0.10 24.02
CA ARG A 99 -12.84 1.19 24.72
C ARG A 99 -14.19 1.87 24.78
N THR A 100 -15.21 1.33 24.12
CA THR A 100 -16.54 1.95 24.11
C THR A 100 -17.48 1.19 25.04
N GLN A 101 -17.93 1.88 26.09
CA GLN A 101 -19.09 1.53 26.89
C GLN A 101 -20.11 2.67 26.76
N PRO A 102 -21.43 2.40 26.67
CA PRO A 102 -22.10 1.12 26.88
C PRO A 102 -22.29 0.25 25.62
N TYR A 103 -21.78 0.65 24.44
CA TYR A 103 -21.85 -0.13 23.21
C TYR A 103 -20.44 -0.58 22.76
N PRO A 104 -20.21 -1.85 22.39
CA PRO A 104 -18.89 -2.40 22.02
C PRO A 104 -18.37 -1.93 20.63
N GLU A 105 -18.79 -0.75 20.19
CA GLU A 105 -18.55 -0.22 18.86
C GLU A 105 -17.37 0.76 18.94
N GLY A 106 -16.18 0.36 18.47
CA GLY A 106 -14.88 0.91 18.88
C GLY A 106 -14.61 2.41 18.71
N GLN A 107 -13.45 2.85 19.23
CA GLN A 107 -12.97 4.22 19.11
C GLN A 107 -11.85 4.33 18.08
N ALA A 108 -12.00 5.28 17.14
CA ALA A 108 -11.00 5.56 16.13
C ALA A 108 -9.68 6.02 16.76
N PHE A 109 -8.56 5.55 16.22
CA PHE A 109 -7.24 5.95 16.66
C PHE A 109 -6.29 6.25 15.50
N ARG A 110 -5.26 7.03 15.81
CA ARG A 110 -4.04 7.19 15.04
C ARG A 110 -2.86 6.73 15.90
N TRP A 111 -2.14 5.72 15.45
CA TRP A 111 -0.89 5.28 16.04
C TRP A 111 0.29 5.88 15.28
N ARG A 112 1.32 6.31 16.00
CA ARG A 112 2.55 6.85 15.43
C ARG A 112 3.77 6.11 15.96
N LEU A 113 4.66 5.69 15.06
CA LEU A 113 5.92 5.06 15.42
C LEU A 113 6.74 5.98 16.33
N GLY A 114 7.21 5.43 17.46
CA GLY A 114 7.97 6.13 18.49
C GLY A 114 7.18 7.12 19.36
N VAL A 115 5.89 7.36 19.08
CA VAL A 115 5.05 8.32 19.82
C VAL A 115 3.89 7.63 20.53
N GLY A 116 3.24 6.67 19.88
CA GLY A 116 2.13 5.89 20.43
C GLY A 116 0.76 6.26 19.91
N VAL A 117 -0.25 5.74 20.61
CA VAL A 117 -1.66 5.85 20.23
C VAL A 117 -2.26 7.19 20.64
N GLU A 118 -2.95 7.82 19.70
CA GLU A 118 -3.83 8.95 19.89
C GLU A 118 -5.26 8.55 19.51
N TYR A 119 -6.18 8.59 20.47
CA TYR A 119 -7.60 8.36 20.19
C TYR A 119 -8.23 9.63 19.66
N LEU A 120 -8.92 9.51 18.52
CA LEU A 120 -9.46 10.66 17.81
C LEU A 120 -10.81 11.06 18.43
N ALA A 121 -11.00 12.37 18.58
CA ALA A 121 -12.29 12.89 18.99
C ALA A 121 -13.32 12.66 17.88
N ALA A 122 -14.50 12.18 18.25
CA ALA A 122 -15.61 12.11 17.32
C ALA A 122 -16.02 13.53 16.89
N PRO A 123 -16.60 13.70 15.68
CA PRO A 123 -17.19 14.98 15.29
C PRO A 123 -18.28 15.43 16.30
N PRO A 124 -18.68 16.71 16.27
CA PRO A 124 -19.88 17.15 16.96
C PRO A 124 -21.11 16.31 16.56
N ASN A 125 -22.14 16.33 17.41
CA ASN A 125 -23.33 15.45 17.39
C ASN A 125 -23.09 14.12 18.12
N SER A 126 -24.12 13.49 18.69
CA SER A 126 -23.97 12.32 19.56
C SER A 126 -23.62 11.05 18.77
N TRP A 127 -22.37 10.91 18.35
CA TRP A 127 -21.80 9.70 17.76
C TRP A 127 -21.76 8.58 18.78
N LEU A 128 -22.22 7.40 18.36
CA LEU A 128 -22.18 6.17 19.15
C LEU A 128 -20.77 5.57 19.12
N TYR A 129 -20.10 5.65 17.97
CA TYR A 129 -18.74 5.17 17.75
C TYR A 129 -18.10 5.75 16.49
N THR A 130 -16.80 5.51 16.34
CA THR A 130 -16.02 5.94 15.17
C THR A 130 -14.96 4.90 14.80
N VAL A 131 -14.76 4.70 13.50
CA VAL A 131 -13.73 3.82 12.93
C VAL A 131 -12.93 4.64 11.92
N ALA A 132 -11.61 4.66 12.05
CA ALA A 132 -10.73 5.26 11.04
C ALA A 132 -10.38 4.21 9.98
N MET A 133 -10.57 4.57 8.70
CA MET A 133 -10.45 3.66 7.55
C MET A 133 -9.25 3.98 6.66
N ALA A 134 -9.02 5.27 6.40
CA ALA A 134 -8.00 5.73 5.47
C ALA A 134 -7.25 6.94 6.03
N THR A 135 -6.03 7.14 5.57
CA THR A 135 -5.16 8.25 5.98
C THR A 135 -4.39 8.80 4.80
N SER A 136 -4.14 10.12 4.80
CA SER A 136 -3.18 10.75 3.89
C SER A 136 -1.77 10.18 4.09
N TRP A 137 -0.93 10.36 3.09
CA TRP A 137 0.46 9.91 3.08
C TRP A 137 1.31 10.48 4.22
N ASP A 138 0.99 11.68 4.69
CA ASP A 138 1.64 12.32 5.84
C ASP A 138 0.96 12.01 7.20
N GLY A 139 -0.13 11.25 7.21
CA GLY A 139 -0.85 10.88 8.42
C GLY A 139 -1.65 12.01 9.09
N ARG A 140 -1.83 13.16 8.42
CA ARG A 140 -2.51 14.34 8.98
C ARG A 140 -4.00 14.41 8.67
N VAL A 141 -4.44 13.81 7.57
CA VAL A 141 -5.86 13.70 7.22
C VAL A 141 -6.29 12.26 7.40
N ILE A 142 -7.36 12.05 8.17
CA ILE A 142 -7.91 10.73 8.45
C ILE A 142 -9.38 10.72 8.07
N TYR A 143 -9.79 9.69 7.34
CA TYR A 143 -11.16 9.44 6.99
C TYR A 143 -11.68 8.23 7.73
N GLY A 144 -12.94 8.29 8.14
CA GLY A 144 -13.58 7.22 8.86
C GLY A 144 -15.08 7.23 8.69
N TYR A 145 -15.72 6.25 9.33
CA TYR A 145 -17.17 6.18 9.45
C TYR A 145 -17.58 5.87 10.88
N GLY A 146 -18.88 5.96 11.14
CA GLY A 146 -19.47 5.67 12.44
C GLY A 146 -20.98 5.80 12.38
N ALA A 147 -21.62 5.66 13.53
CA ALA A 147 -23.07 5.80 13.66
C ALA A 147 -23.42 6.95 14.62
N LEU A 148 -24.39 7.78 14.26
CA LEU A 148 -25.02 8.75 15.16
C LEU A 148 -26.30 8.18 15.76
N SER A 149 -26.72 8.72 16.91
CA SER A 149 -28.02 8.40 17.52
C SER A 149 -29.20 9.20 16.90
N PRO A 150 -30.40 8.62 16.72
CA PRO A 150 -30.63 7.17 16.53
C PRO A 150 -29.89 6.67 15.27
N ILE A 151 -29.46 5.40 15.27
CA ILE A 151 -28.49 4.79 14.32
C ILE A 151 -28.62 5.36 12.91
N ARG A 152 -27.68 6.25 12.56
CA ARG A 152 -27.48 6.79 11.21
C ARG A 152 -26.01 6.70 10.86
N TRP A 153 -25.71 5.96 9.79
CA TRP A 153 -24.37 5.80 9.27
C TRP A 153 -23.89 7.10 8.61
N ARG A 154 -22.72 7.55 9.05
CA ARG A 154 -22.05 8.74 8.52
C ARG A 154 -20.56 8.52 8.47
N SER A 155 -19.96 9.15 7.47
CA SER A 155 -18.52 9.32 7.39
C SER A 155 -18.09 10.61 8.06
N TRP A 156 -16.81 10.67 8.38
CA TRP A 156 -16.19 11.82 8.98
C TRP A 156 -14.77 11.98 8.45
N ARG A 157 -14.28 13.22 8.52
CA ARG A 157 -12.91 13.61 8.19
C ARG A 157 -12.31 14.26 9.42
N TRP A 158 -11.12 13.83 9.81
CA TRP A 158 -10.32 14.42 10.86
C TRP A 158 -9.07 15.03 10.25
N GLN A 159 -8.72 16.23 10.70
CA GLN A 159 -7.48 16.92 10.35
C GLN A 159 -7.05 17.80 11.52
N ASP A 160 -5.80 17.63 11.96
CA ASP A 160 -5.15 18.47 12.97
C ASP A 160 -6.02 18.74 14.22
N GLY A 161 -6.62 17.67 14.75
CA GLY A 161 -7.43 17.71 15.98
C GLY A 161 -8.90 18.09 15.77
N THR A 162 -9.31 18.43 14.54
CA THR A 162 -10.69 18.79 14.20
C THR A 162 -11.35 17.69 13.39
N ALA A 163 -12.51 17.21 13.84
CA ALA A 163 -13.32 16.24 13.10
C ALA A 163 -14.62 16.87 12.60
N ILE A 164 -14.95 16.62 11.33
CA ILE A 164 -16.18 17.08 10.68
C ILE A 164 -16.96 15.89 10.10
N GLU A 165 -18.28 15.99 10.10
CA GLU A 165 -19.16 15.03 9.41
C GLU A 165 -19.08 15.25 7.89
N LEU A 166 -19.02 14.16 7.13
CA LEU A 166 -19.06 14.17 5.66
C LEU A 166 -20.45 13.78 5.15
N PRO A 167 -20.84 14.23 3.95
CA PRO A 167 -22.08 13.83 3.30
C PRO A 167 -22.02 12.41 2.70
N LEU A 168 -21.32 11.49 3.36
CA LEU A 168 -21.13 10.09 2.95
C LEU A 168 -21.55 9.16 4.09
N SER A 169 -21.88 7.90 3.77
CA SER A 169 -22.24 6.86 4.76
C SER A 169 -21.09 5.92 5.10
N TYR A 170 -20.12 5.77 4.20
CA TYR A 170 -18.96 4.90 4.33
C TYR A 170 -17.80 5.41 3.47
N VAL A 171 -16.54 5.16 3.86
CA VAL A 171 -15.31 5.58 3.15
C VAL A 171 -14.24 4.49 3.26
N TRP A 172 -13.33 4.40 2.29
CA TRP A 172 -12.31 3.33 2.27
C TRP A 172 -10.91 3.70 1.74
N ALA A 173 -10.78 4.66 0.82
CA ALA A 173 -9.49 5.07 0.24
C ALA A 173 -9.45 6.58 0.01
N CYS A 174 -8.29 7.22 0.15
CA CYS A 174 -8.13 8.66 -0.06
C CYS A 174 -6.85 8.99 -0.85
N SER A 175 -6.82 10.19 -1.44
CA SER A 175 -5.65 10.74 -2.10
C SER A 175 -4.48 10.96 -1.13
N ALA A 176 -3.28 11.16 -1.67
CA ALA A 176 -2.05 11.30 -0.89
C ALA A 176 -2.09 12.47 0.09
N ASP A 177 -2.68 13.59 -0.33
CA ASP A 177 -2.88 14.79 0.47
C ASP A 177 -4.17 14.73 1.33
N GLY A 178 -5.00 13.69 1.14
CA GLY A 178 -6.29 13.57 1.77
C GLY A 178 -7.33 14.60 1.31
N SER A 179 -7.16 15.30 0.18
CA SER A 179 -8.16 16.23 -0.36
C SER A 179 -9.35 15.52 -1.01
N CYS A 180 -9.17 14.28 -1.46
CA CYS A 180 -10.21 13.44 -2.04
C CYS A 180 -10.33 12.09 -1.31
N VAL A 181 -11.54 11.52 -1.29
CA VAL A 181 -11.85 10.22 -0.69
C VAL A 181 -12.89 9.47 -1.51
N LEU A 182 -12.76 8.15 -1.57
CA LEU A 182 -13.78 7.23 -2.08
C LEU A 182 -14.72 6.82 -0.96
N GLY A 183 -16.02 6.88 -1.24
CA GLY A 183 -17.05 6.59 -0.27
C GLY A 183 -18.40 6.32 -0.90
N GLN A 184 -19.42 6.18 -0.04
CA GLN A 184 -20.78 5.87 -0.47
C GLN A 184 -21.75 7.00 -0.12
N SER A 185 -22.60 7.37 -1.08
CA SER A 185 -23.74 8.28 -0.90
C SER A 185 -24.93 7.78 -1.73
N GLY A 186 -25.49 6.64 -1.33
CA GLY A 186 -26.52 5.91 -2.10
C GLY A 186 -25.96 5.08 -3.26
N PHE A 187 -24.81 5.49 -3.80
CA PHE A 187 -23.95 4.77 -4.72
C PHE A 187 -22.49 5.10 -4.40
N ASP A 188 -21.55 4.36 -4.97
CA ASP A 188 -20.12 4.61 -4.75
C ASP A 188 -19.71 5.88 -5.51
N VAL A 189 -19.02 6.78 -4.80
CA VAL A 189 -18.63 8.11 -5.26
C VAL A 189 -17.21 8.46 -4.88
N ARG A 190 -16.62 9.39 -5.63
CA ARG A 190 -15.47 10.18 -5.20
C ARG A 190 -15.97 11.53 -4.69
N TRP A 191 -15.55 11.88 -3.47
CA TRP A 191 -15.76 13.20 -2.87
C TRP A 191 -14.42 13.93 -2.75
N CYS A 192 -14.38 15.21 -3.08
CA CYS A 192 -13.21 16.08 -2.88
C CYS A 192 -13.61 17.33 -2.10
N GLU A 193 -12.70 17.88 -1.32
CA GLU A 193 -12.95 19.00 -0.40
C GLU A 193 -13.45 20.27 -1.11
N ASP A 194 -12.92 20.54 -2.31
CA ASP A 194 -13.22 21.73 -3.11
C ASP A 194 -14.46 21.58 -4.01
N MET A 195 -14.78 20.35 -4.45
CA MET A 195 -15.83 20.07 -5.43
C MET A 195 -17.04 19.31 -4.85
N GLY A 196 -16.92 18.73 -3.66
CA GLY A 196 -17.89 17.77 -3.15
C GLY A 196 -17.88 16.46 -3.96
N ILE A 197 -19.07 15.85 -4.13
CA ILE A 197 -19.25 14.63 -4.92
C ILE A 197 -19.02 14.96 -6.41
N SER A 198 -17.93 14.42 -6.99
CA SER A 198 -17.38 14.90 -8.26
C SER A 198 -16.76 13.81 -9.14
N GLY A 199 -17.07 12.53 -8.89
CA GLY A 199 -16.60 11.42 -9.72
C GLY A 199 -17.20 10.08 -9.32
N PRO A 200 -16.92 9.02 -10.08
CA PRO A 200 -17.33 7.68 -9.70
C PRO A 200 -16.61 7.24 -8.42
N GLY A 201 -17.22 6.34 -7.65
CA GLY A 201 -16.48 5.55 -6.67
C GLY A 201 -15.63 4.49 -7.36
N GLY A 202 -15.00 3.62 -6.59
CA GLY A 202 -14.10 2.58 -7.11
C GLY A 202 -13.44 1.84 -5.96
N HIS A 203 -12.42 1.03 -6.25
CA HIS A 203 -11.64 0.35 -5.22
C HIS A 203 -10.51 1.23 -4.69
N ASP A 204 -9.85 1.99 -5.57
CA ASP A 204 -8.67 2.79 -5.21
C ASP A 204 -8.54 4.08 -6.04
N ILE A 205 -7.72 5.01 -5.55
CA ILE A 205 -7.59 6.39 -6.06
C ILE A 205 -6.11 6.82 -6.12
N SER A 206 -5.73 7.55 -7.18
CA SER A 206 -4.37 8.09 -7.34
C SER A 206 -4.01 9.11 -6.26
N ALA A 207 -2.71 9.38 -6.14
CA ALA A 207 -2.15 10.32 -5.18
C ALA A 207 -2.74 11.73 -5.33
N ASP A 208 -3.00 12.18 -6.56
CA ASP A 208 -3.60 13.48 -6.86
C ASP A 208 -5.14 13.48 -6.83
N GLY A 209 -5.76 12.33 -6.53
CA GLY A 209 -7.21 12.20 -6.46
C GLY A 209 -7.94 12.19 -7.81
N ARG A 210 -7.24 12.26 -8.94
CA ARG A 210 -7.85 12.44 -10.28
C ARG A 210 -8.11 11.15 -11.04
N ILE A 211 -7.56 10.04 -10.58
CA ILE A 211 -7.72 8.73 -11.20
C ILE A 211 -8.36 7.81 -10.19
N VAL A 212 -9.42 7.13 -10.59
CA VAL A 212 -10.14 6.13 -9.79
C VAL A 212 -10.15 4.83 -10.56
N VAL A 213 -9.91 3.70 -9.90
CA VAL A 213 -9.94 2.38 -10.53
C VAL A 213 -11.03 1.50 -9.92
N GLY A 214 -11.62 0.64 -10.73
CA GLY A 214 -12.59 -0.35 -10.28
C GLY A 214 -13.14 -1.16 -11.43
N GLY A 215 -13.69 -2.35 -11.15
CA GLY A 215 -14.20 -3.24 -12.20
C GLY A 215 -13.16 -3.46 -13.30
N ASP A 216 -13.55 -3.35 -14.58
CA ASP A 216 -12.65 -3.49 -15.72
C ASP A 216 -12.07 -2.15 -16.23
N TRP A 217 -12.13 -1.07 -15.43
CA TRP A 217 -11.89 0.29 -15.88
C TRP A 217 -10.98 1.11 -14.96
N ARG A 218 -10.38 2.16 -15.55
CA ARG A 218 -9.87 3.34 -14.85
C ARG A 218 -10.63 4.58 -15.32
N TRP A 219 -10.97 5.46 -14.40
CA TRP A 219 -11.59 6.75 -14.69
C TRP A 219 -10.55 7.83 -14.48
N VAL A 220 -10.45 8.77 -15.42
CA VAL A 220 -9.54 9.91 -15.35
C VAL A 220 -10.35 11.19 -15.41
N GLU A 221 -10.16 12.06 -14.43
CA GLU A 221 -10.82 13.36 -14.36
C GLU A 221 -10.63 14.16 -15.66
N GLY A 222 -11.73 14.67 -16.22
CA GLY A 222 -11.75 15.40 -17.49
C GLY A 222 -11.56 14.56 -18.76
N ARG A 223 -11.15 13.28 -18.65
CA ARG A 223 -10.97 12.37 -19.80
C ARG A 223 -12.03 11.25 -19.86
N GLY A 224 -12.58 10.83 -18.72
CA GLY A 224 -13.63 9.80 -18.63
C GLY A 224 -13.09 8.39 -18.37
N PHE A 225 -13.92 7.39 -18.68
CA PHE A 225 -13.61 5.97 -18.44
C PHE A 225 -12.76 5.37 -19.57
N GLU A 226 -11.74 4.62 -19.17
CA GLU A 226 -10.92 3.77 -20.02
C GLU A 226 -11.02 2.33 -19.53
N ARG A 227 -11.31 1.40 -20.45
CA ARG A 227 -11.29 -0.02 -20.14
C ARG A 227 -9.84 -0.53 -20.16
N ILE A 228 -9.42 -1.16 -19.06
CA ILE A 228 -8.05 -1.63 -18.84
C ILE A 228 -7.93 -3.16 -18.86
N ILE A 229 -9.05 -3.88 -18.69
CA ILE A 229 -9.11 -5.33 -18.82
C ILE A 229 -9.70 -5.71 -20.19
N PRO A 230 -9.05 -6.59 -20.98
CA PRO A 230 -9.58 -7.05 -22.26
C PRO A 230 -10.98 -7.69 -22.15
N PRO A 231 -11.89 -7.46 -23.13
CA PRO A 231 -13.31 -7.86 -23.04
C PRO A 231 -13.57 -9.36 -23.02
N GLN A 232 -12.58 -10.17 -23.41
CA GLN A 232 -12.65 -11.62 -23.29
C GLN A 232 -12.47 -12.12 -21.86
N TYR A 233 -11.93 -11.29 -20.97
CA TYR A 233 -11.73 -11.60 -19.55
C TYR A 233 -12.79 -10.95 -18.69
N ARG A 234 -13.03 -11.54 -17.52
CA ARG A 234 -13.74 -10.89 -16.41
C ARG A 234 -12.72 -10.54 -15.35
N GLY A 235 -12.71 -9.32 -14.84
CA GLY A 235 -11.78 -8.94 -13.79
C GLY A 235 -12.19 -7.69 -13.03
N THR A 236 -11.43 -7.41 -11.98
CA THR A 236 -11.61 -6.25 -11.12
C THR A 236 -10.24 -5.64 -10.84
N ALA A 237 -10.09 -4.36 -11.16
CA ALA A 237 -8.99 -3.52 -10.71
C ALA A 237 -9.20 -3.15 -9.23
N PHE A 238 -8.18 -3.40 -8.42
CA PHE A 238 -8.22 -3.21 -6.98
C PHE A 238 -7.35 -2.05 -6.50
N THR A 239 -6.25 -1.75 -7.21
CA THR A 239 -5.22 -0.84 -6.71
C THR A 239 -4.54 -0.08 -7.86
N VAL A 240 -4.03 1.11 -7.57
CA VAL A 240 -3.42 2.02 -8.55
C VAL A 240 -2.15 2.68 -7.98
N SER A 241 -1.11 2.86 -8.81
CA SER A 241 0.05 3.67 -8.46
C SER A 241 -0.33 5.13 -8.17
N GLY A 242 0.53 5.85 -7.46
CA GLY A 242 0.28 7.25 -7.09
C GLY A 242 0.07 8.17 -8.29
N ASP A 243 0.76 7.91 -9.42
CA ASP A 243 0.61 8.65 -10.68
C ASP A 243 -0.51 8.11 -11.59
N GLY A 244 -1.18 7.03 -11.20
CA GLY A 244 -2.28 6.43 -11.95
C GLY A 244 -1.89 5.61 -13.19
N ARG A 245 -0.59 5.38 -13.41
CA ARG A 245 -0.09 4.71 -14.62
C ARG A 245 -0.01 3.20 -14.51
N ILE A 246 0.03 2.66 -13.30
CA ILE A 246 0.04 1.21 -13.06
C ILE A 246 -1.22 0.86 -12.29
N VAL A 247 -1.98 -0.11 -12.78
CA VAL A 247 -3.19 -0.61 -12.14
C VAL A 247 -3.05 -2.11 -11.92
N GLY A 248 -3.37 -2.60 -10.72
CA GLY A 248 -3.32 -4.02 -10.38
C GLY A 248 -4.69 -4.57 -10.01
N GLY A 249 -4.87 -5.86 -10.19
CA GLY A 249 -6.04 -6.57 -9.67
C GLY A 249 -6.08 -8.04 -10.05
N VAL A 250 -7.31 -8.56 -10.15
CA VAL A 250 -7.61 -9.95 -10.49
C VAL A 250 -8.39 -10.04 -11.80
N TYR A 251 -8.15 -11.10 -12.56
CA TYR A 251 -8.98 -11.48 -13.70
C TYR A 251 -9.13 -12.99 -13.82
N HIS A 252 -10.08 -13.42 -14.63
CA HIS A 252 -10.37 -14.80 -14.97
C HIS A 252 -10.24 -14.98 -16.47
N ARG A 253 -9.56 -16.06 -16.87
CA ARG A 253 -9.35 -16.39 -18.29
C ARG A 253 -10.62 -16.89 -18.97
N SER A 254 -11.51 -17.52 -18.22
CA SER A 254 -12.83 -17.94 -18.67
C SER A 254 -13.91 -16.93 -18.25
N ARG A 255 -14.99 -16.86 -19.03
CA ARG A 255 -16.22 -16.12 -18.68
C ARG A 255 -17.32 -17.04 -18.15
N GLU A 256 -17.06 -18.34 -18.08
CA GLU A 256 -18.02 -19.30 -17.56
C GLU A 256 -18.10 -19.18 -16.03
N ASP A 257 -19.32 -19.11 -15.48
CA ASP A 257 -19.53 -18.83 -14.05
C ASP A 257 -18.94 -19.90 -13.11
N TRP A 258 -18.63 -21.09 -13.62
CA TRP A 258 -18.01 -22.18 -12.87
C TRP A 258 -16.47 -22.19 -12.92
N ASP A 259 -15.84 -21.44 -13.83
CA ASP A 259 -14.39 -21.34 -13.93
C ASP A 259 -13.92 -19.98 -13.40
N LEU A 260 -13.77 -19.95 -12.09
CA LEU A 260 -13.38 -18.77 -11.32
C LEU A 260 -11.90 -18.81 -10.93
N GLU A 261 -11.06 -19.50 -11.70
CA GLU A 261 -9.62 -19.52 -11.43
C GLU A 261 -9.06 -18.08 -11.49
N PRO A 262 -8.52 -17.54 -10.37
CA PRO A 262 -8.06 -16.16 -10.31
C PRO A 262 -6.64 -16.03 -10.86
N TRP A 263 -6.41 -14.98 -11.63
CA TRP A 263 -5.12 -14.60 -12.17
C TRP A 263 -4.83 -13.14 -11.85
N ALA A 264 -3.60 -12.84 -11.44
CA ALA A 264 -3.17 -11.47 -11.23
C ALA A 264 -2.88 -10.79 -12.57
N PHE A 265 -3.32 -9.53 -12.72
CA PHE A 265 -2.88 -8.68 -13.82
C PHE A 265 -2.26 -7.39 -13.31
N ILE A 266 -1.40 -6.81 -14.15
CA ILE A 266 -1.16 -5.37 -14.13
C ILE A 266 -1.58 -4.78 -15.48
N TRP A 267 -2.02 -3.54 -15.45
CA TRP A 267 -2.17 -2.71 -16.62
C TRP A 267 -1.23 -1.53 -16.49
N ARG A 268 -0.53 -1.17 -17.57
CA ARG A 268 0.39 -0.04 -17.60
C ARG A 268 0.07 0.93 -18.71
N GLU A 269 0.11 2.22 -18.40
CA GLU A 269 -0.13 3.26 -19.39
C GLU A 269 0.87 3.17 -20.55
N GLY A 270 0.35 3.18 -21.78
CA GLY A 270 1.17 3.02 -23.00
C GLY A 270 1.56 1.58 -23.34
N ILE A 271 1.45 0.62 -22.41
CA ILE A 271 1.82 -0.79 -22.62
C ILE A 271 0.58 -1.68 -22.71
N GLY A 272 -0.39 -1.48 -21.81
CA GLY A 272 -1.63 -2.23 -21.75
C GLY A 272 -1.63 -3.33 -20.68
N PHE A 273 -2.49 -4.33 -20.89
CA PHE A 273 -2.75 -5.42 -19.97
C PHE A 273 -1.66 -6.51 -20.03
N GLU A 274 -1.18 -6.95 -18.87
CA GLU A 274 -0.17 -7.99 -18.72
C GLU A 274 -0.60 -9.02 -17.66
N ASP A 275 -0.53 -10.31 -18.02
CA ASP A 275 -0.67 -11.43 -17.08
C ASP A 275 0.58 -11.48 -16.19
N LEU A 276 0.39 -11.33 -14.88
CA LEU A 276 1.50 -11.20 -13.94
C LEU A 276 2.27 -12.52 -13.74
N THR A 277 1.56 -13.65 -13.80
CA THR A 277 2.19 -14.98 -13.71
C THR A 277 3.09 -15.21 -14.91
N GLN A 278 2.63 -14.83 -16.11
CA GLN A 278 3.44 -14.94 -17.32
C GLN A 278 4.63 -13.98 -17.27
N LYS A 279 4.40 -12.73 -16.86
CA LYS A 279 5.43 -11.69 -16.81
C LYS A 279 6.59 -12.05 -15.88
N TYR A 280 6.28 -12.53 -14.68
CA TYR A 280 7.28 -12.87 -13.65
C TYR A 280 7.52 -14.37 -13.50
N ALA A 281 7.23 -15.16 -14.54
CA ALA A 281 7.41 -16.62 -14.51
C ALA A 281 8.83 -17.04 -14.07
N GLY A 282 9.86 -16.25 -14.41
CA GLY A 282 11.25 -16.49 -14.01
C GLY A 282 11.53 -16.33 -12.50
N LEU A 283 10.63 -15.67 -11.75
CA LEU A 283 10.72 -15.50 -10.29
C LEU A 283 9.92 -16.58 -9.53
N LEU A 284 9.08 -17.32 -10.24
CA LEU A 284 8.13 -18.26 -9.67
C LEU A 284 8.70 -19.68 -9.69
N SER A 285 8.42 -20.46 -8.64
CA SER A 285 8.65 -21.90 -8.67
C SER A 285 7.74 -22.55 -9.71
N GLU A 286 8.16 -23.66 -10.32
CA GLU A 286 7.36 -24.38 -11.30
C GLU A 286 5.93 -24.68 -10.79
N GLY A 287 4.92 -24.34 -11.59
CA GLY A 287 3.51 -24.51 -11.26
C GLY A 287 2.91 -23.47 -10.29
N ALA A 288 3.71 -22.51 -9.80
CA ALA A 288 3.19 -21.39 -9.03
C ALA A 288 2.45 -20.38 -9.92
N GLN A 289 1.49 -19.71 -9.30
CA GLN A 289 0.54 -18.80 -9.92
C GLN A 289 0.33 -17.60 -9.03
N LEU A 290 0.31 -16.42 -9.63
CA LEU A 290 -0.12 -15.18 -8.99
C LEU A 290 -1.60 -15.00 -9.28
N GLU A 291 -2.39 -14.85 -8.22
CA GLU A 291 -3.85 -14.86 -8.27
C GLU A 291 -4.41 -13.45 -8.16
N GLU A 292 -3.75 -12.56 -7.43
CA GLU A 292 -4.22 -11.18 -7.23
C GLU A 292 -3.05 -10.22 -6.96
N VAL A 293 -3.15 -9.00 -7.50
CA VAL A 293 -2.41 -7.84 -6.98
C VAL A 293 -3.30 -7.12 -5.97
N HIS A 294 -2.91 -7.20 -4.70
CA HIS A 294 -3.70 -6.69 -3.59
C HIS A 294 -3.42 -5.21 -3.31
N ASP A 295 -2.18 -4.74 -3.49
CA ASP A 295 -1.79 -3.35 -3.28
C ASP A 295 -0.51 -3.00 -4.08
N ILE A 296 -0.28 -1.71 -4.35
CA ILE A 296 0.86 -1.22 -5.13
C ILE A 296 1.49 -0.01 -4.42
N SER A 297 2.83 0.08 -4.41
CA SER A 297 3.52 1.26 -3.89
C SER A 297 3.23 2.51 -4.73
N ALA A 298 3.40 3.69 -4.15
CA ALA A 298 3.10 4.95 -4.81
C ALA A 298 3.85 5.15 -6.13
N ASP A 299 5.09 4.65 -6.22
CA ASP A 299 5.92 4.69 -7.42
C ASP A 299 5.64 3.54 -8.42
N GLY A 300 4.75 2.60 -8.06
CA GLY A 300 4.43 1.44 -8.88
C GLY A 300 5.47 0.32 -8.85
N ARG A 301 6.56 0.45 -8.08
CA ARG A 301 7.67 -0.51 -8.05
C ARG A 301 7.32 -1.81 -7.33
N TYR A 302 6.66 -1.73 -6.18
CA TYR A 302 6.39 -2.87 -5.32
C TYR A 302 4.95 -3.32 -5.47
N LEU A 303 4.75 -4.58 -5.83
CA LEU A 303 3.43 -5.19 -5.96
C LEU A 303 3.22 -6.16 -4.82
N LEU A 304 2.26 -5.88 -3.94
CA LEU A 304 1.80 -6.83 -2.94
C LEU A 304 0.87 -7.85 -3.60
N VAL A 305 1.29 -9.10 -3.66
CA VAL A 305 0.61 -10.16 -4.40
C VAL A 305 0.19 -11.32 -3.51
N VAL A 306 -0.91 -11.95 -3.89
CA VAL A 306 -1.35 -13.25 -3.37
C VAL A 306 -1.25 -14.27 -4.50
N GLY A 307 -0.82 -15.49 -4.18
CA GLY A 307 -0.70 -16.55 -5.16
C GLY A 307 -0.76 -17.94 -4.55
N THR A 308 -0.76 -18.96 -5.40
CA THR A 308 -0.64 -20.36 -4.99
C THR A 308 0.54 -21.05 -5.63
N ARG A 309 1.08 -22.05 -4.95
CA ARG A 309 2.16 -22.90 -5.45
C ARG A 309 1.91 -24.38 -5.14
N PRO A 310 2.47 -25.32 -5.93
CA PRO A 310 2.28 -26.74 -5.67
C PRO A 310 2.77 -27.15 -4.28
N ASN A 311 1.97 -27.92 -3.55
CA ASN A 311 2.35 -28.57 -2.31
C ASN A 311 2.15 -30.09 -2.43
N PRO A 312 3.19 -30.91 -2.28
CA PRO A 312 3.08 -32.37 -2.36
C PRO A 312 2.11 -33.02 -1.34
N ARG A 313 1.81 -32.36 -0.22
CA ARG A 313 0.94 -32.89 0.84
C ARG A 313 -0.52 -32.51 0.66
N TRP A 314 -0.81 -31.32 0.12
CA TRP A 314 -2.17 -30.75 0.11
C TRP A 314 -2.64 -30.29 -1.28
N GLY A 315 -1.83 -30.51 -2.33
CA GLY A 315 -2.10 -30.06 -3.69
C GLY A 315 -1.52 -28.67 -3.96
N ARG A 316 -2.04 -27.63 -3.30
CA ARG A 316 -1.56 -26.25 -3.40
C ARG A 316 -1.47 -25.56 -2.03
N ASP A 317 -0.48 -24.69 -1.87
CA ASP A 317 -0.37 -23.74 -0.76
C ASP A 317 -0.56 -22.32 -1.28
N GLY A 318 -1.32 -21.50 -0.53
CA GLY A 318 -1.34 -20.06 -0.72
C GLY A 318 -0.05 -19.41 -0.18
N PHE A 319 0.37 -18.33 -0.81
CA PHE A 319 1.45 -17.47 -0.33
C PHE A 319 1.09 -16.01 -0.60
N ILE A 320 1.73 -15.13 0.16
CA ILE A 320 1.70 -13.69 -0.06
C ILE A 320 3.15 -13.28 -0.30
N GLY A 321 3.36 -12.37 -1.24
CA GLY A 321 4.69 -11.86 -1.52
C GLY A 321 4.68 -10.42 -1.97
N ILE A 322 5.87 -9.85 -2.02
CA ILE A 322 6.12 -8.59 -2.72
C ILE A 322 6.95 -8.90 -3.95
N ILE A 323 6.48 -8.45 -5.11
CA ILE A 323 7.30 -8.39 -6.31
C ILE A 323 7.95 -7.01 -6.35
N ASP A 324 9.28 -7.01 -6.27
CA ASP A 324 10.10 -5.84 -6.59
C ASP A 324 10.33 -5.85 -8.10
N THR A 325 9.64 -4.94 -8.80
CA THR A 325 9.59 -4.94 -10.26
C THR A 325 10.79 -4.26 -10.92
N ARG A 326 11.62 -3.57 -10.13
CA ARG A 326 12.75 -2.79 -10.65
C ARG A 326 13.83 -3.72 -11.20
N VAL A 327 14.33 -3.38 -12.39
CA VAL A 327 15.56 -3.94 -12.94
C VAL A 327 16.74 -3.16 -12.35
N THR A 328 17.80 -3.82 -11.92
CA THR A 328 18.99 -3.12 -11.39
C THR A 328 19.47 -2.08 -12.40
N GLY A 329 19.64 -0.83 -11.96
CA GLY A 329 20.07 0.27 -12.82
C GLY A 329 18.95 0.99 -13.58
N ASP A 330 17.74 0.45 -13.63
CA ASP A 330 16.55 1.09 -14.21
C ASP A 330 15.89 1.95 -13.12
N VAL A 331 16.36 3.19 -12.99
CA VAL A 331 15.94 4.15 -11.96
C VAL A 331 14.70 4.93 -12.40
N ASP A 332 14.45 5.04 -13.71
CA ASP A 332 13.24 5.67 -14.23
C ASP A 332 12.04 4.74 -14.36
N GLY A 333 12.25 3.42 -14.26
CA GLY A 333 11.23 2.38 -14.26
C GLY A 333 10.68 2.05 -15.65
N ASN A 334 11.40 2.40 -16.72
CA ASN A 334 10.94 2.20 -18.10
C ASN A 334 11.24 0.77 -18.64
N GLU A 335 11.83 -0.11 -17.83
CA GLU A 335 12.29 -1.47 -18.15
C GLU A 335 13.54 -1.55 -19.04
N CYS A 336 14.25 -0.46 -19.28
CA CYS A 336 15.47 -0.38 -20.07
C CYS A 336 16.53 0.47 -19.33
N VAL A 337 17.65 -0.16 -18.98
CA VAL A 337 18.77 0.53 -18.34
C VAL A 337 19.56 1.31 -19.40
N ASP A 338 19.40 2.62 -19.48
CA ASP A 338 20.05 3.44 -20.50
C ASP A 338 20.70 4.73 -19.96
N ASP A 339 21.01 5.68 -20.86
CA ASP A 339 21.61 6.95 -20.48
C ASP A 339 20.63 7.88 -19.76
N GLY A 340 19.32 7.68 -19.91
CA GLY A 340 18.29 8.31 -19.11
C GLY A 340 18.43 7.97 -17.63
N ASP A 341 18.63 6.69 -17.31
CA ASP A 341 18.87 6.24 -15.93
C ASP A 341 20.15 6.83 -15.35
N LEU A 342 21.22 6.79 -16.15
CA LEU A 342 22.51 7.33 -15.74
C LEU A 342 22.40 8.83 -15.41
N LEU A 343 21.66 9.59 -16.23
CA LEU A 343 21.45 11.02 -16.03
C LEU A 343 20.63 11.30 -14.76
N ARG A 344 19.64 10.48 -14.42
CA ARG A 344 18.88 10.65 -13.18
C ARG A 344 19.77 10.52 -11.95
N VAL A 345 20.60 9.48 -11.89
CA VAL A 345 21.58 9.32 -10.80
C VAL A 345 22.56 10.49 -10.75
N LEU A 346 23.07 10.95 -11.90
CA LEU A 346 23.97 12.12 -11.95
C LEU A 346 23.30 13.41 -11.45
N PHE A 347 22.02 13.64 -11.72
CA PHE A 347 21.29 14.81 -11.23
C PHE A 347 20.94 14.72 -9.75
N ALA A 348 20.83 13.52 -9.20
CA ALA A 348 20.60 13.27 -7.78
C ALA A 348 21.89 13.10 -6.97
N PHE A 349 23.07 13.19 -7.58
CA PHE A 349 24.35 12.94 -6.93
C PHE A 349 24.56 13.80 -5.67
N GLY A 350 24.90 13.15 -4.56
CA GLY A 350 25.06 13.73 -3.24
C GLY A 350 23.76 13.87 -2.43
N GLN A 351 22.62 13.42 -2.96
CA GLN A 351 21.39 13.31 -2.17
C GLN A 351 21.53 12.21 -1.10
N VAL A 352 20.87 12.43 0.03
CA VAL A 352 20.85 11.50 1.18
C VAL A 352 19.40 11.35 1.60
N GLY A 353 18.95 10.11 1.77
CA GLY A 353 17.55 9.84 2.13
C GLY A 353 17.18 8.38 1.90
N SER A 354 15.91 8.06 2.14
CA SER A 354 15.33 6.74 1.87
C SER A 354 14.32 6.83 0.73
N GLY A 355 14.22 5.78 -0.07
CA GLY A 355 13.22 5.70 -1.15
C GLY A 355 13.56 6.56 -2.38
N LEU A 356 14.84 6.92 -2.55
CA LEU A 356 15.32 7.56 -3.76
C LEU A 356 15.45 6.50 -4.86
N PRO A 357 14.79 6.65 -6.02
CA PRO A 357 15.01 5.73 -7.13
C PRO A 357 16.47 5.65 -7.59
N GLU A 358 17.18 6.78 -7.46
CA GLU A 358 18.57 6.97 -7.84
C GLU A 358 19.58 6.38 -6.84
N ASP A 359 19.14 6.04 -5.62
CA ASP A 359 19.89 5.25 -4.65
C ASP A 359 19.69 3.76 -5.01
N VAL A 360 20.49 3.29 -5.95
CA VAL A 360 20.38 1.99 -6.62
C VAL A 360 20.85 0.86 -5.72
N ASP A 361 21.85 1.11 -4.85
CA ASP A 361 22.28 0.14 -3.84
C ASP A 361 21.47 0.21 -2.53
N GLU A 362 20.57 1.18 -2.40
CA GLU A 362 19.70 1.43 -1.26
C GLU A 362 20.49 1.65 0.06
N ASP A 363 21.69 2.22 -0.02
CA ASP A 363 22.55 2.51 1.13
C ASP A 363 22.21 3.84 1.84
N GLY A 364 21.27 4.60 1.26
CA GLY A 364 20.75 5.85 1.78
C GLY A 364 21.45 7.09 1.23
N MET A 365 22.36 6.94 0.26
CA MET A 365 23.09 8.02 -0.37
C MET A 365 23.17 7.79 -1.89
N VAL A 366 23.12 8.86 -2.68
CA VAL A 366 23.26 8.79 -4.14
C VAL A 366 24.65 9.24 -4.56
N TRP A 367 25.46 8.35 -5.11
CA TRP A 367 26.88 8.58 -5.32
C TRP A 367 27.49 7.62 -6.37
N ASP A 368 28.80 7.41 -6.33
CA ASP A 368 29.53 6.72 -7.40
C ASP A 368 29.22 5.22 -7.44
N SER A 369 28.84 4.62 -6.31
CA SER A 369 28.37 3.23 -6.26
C SER A 369 27.11 3.03 -7.11
N ASP A 370 26.14 3.94 -7.03
CA ASP A 370 24.91 3.91 -7.83
C ASP A 370 25.17 4.06 -9.32
N LEU A 371 26.04 5.02 -9.69
CA LEU A 371 26.45 5.21 -11.08
C LEU A 371 27.09 3.96 -11.65
N VAL A 372 27.97 3.32 -10.87
CA VAL A 372 28.62 2.08 -11.28
C VAL A 372 27.59 0.98 -11.47
N LEU A 373 26.55 0.89 -10.63
CA LEU A 373 25.48 -0.09 -10.78
C LEU A 373 24.65 0.13 -12.06
N VAL A 374 24.28 1.37 -12.38
CA VAL A 374 23.62 1.68 -13.67
C VAL A 374 24.52 1.25 -14.84
N LEU A 375 25.80 1.62 -14.81
CA LEU A 375 26.75 1.28 -15.88
C LEU A 375 26.99 -0.23 -16.03
N GLN A 376 27.01 -0.97 -14.93
CA GLN A 376 27.15 -2.44 -14.95
C GLN A 376 25.95 -3.14 -15.60
N HIS A 377 24.79 -2.48 -15.62
CA HIS A 377 23.56 -3.00 -16.18
C HIS A 377 23.12 -2.29 -17.47
N PHE A 378 23.94 -1.39 -18.01
CA PHE A 378 23.63 -0.61 -19.22
C PHE A 378 23.22 -1.50 -20.41
N GLY A 379 22.13 -1.13 -21.06
CA GLY A 379 21.49 -1.86 -22.15
C GLY A 379 20.60 -3.04 -21.72
N ARG A 380 20.48 -3.33 -20.42
CA ARG A 380 19.62 -4.43 -19.93
C ARG A 380 18.15 -4.06 -20.03
N GLY A 381 17.33 -4.98 -20.54
CA GLY A 381 15.87 -4.80 -20.65
C GLY A 381 15.40 -3.99 -21.86
N CYS A 382 16.30 -3.23 -22.47
CA CYS A 382 16.07 -2.51 -23.72
C CYS A 382 15.72 -3.46 -24.87
N ARG A 383 14.70 -3.10 -25.66
CA ARG A 383 14.21 -3.88 -26.81
C ARG A 383 14.55 -3.24 -28.14
#